data_AF-A0A660W4M5-F1
#
_entry.id   AF-A0A660W4M5-F1
#
_cell.length_a   1.000
_cell.length_b   1.000
_cell.length_c   1.000
_cell.angle_alpha   90.00
_cell.angle_beta   90.00
_cell.angle_gamma   90.00
#
_symmetry.space_group_name_H-M   'P 1'
#
loop_
_entity.id
_entity.type
_entity.pdbx_description
1 polymer ?
#
loop_
_entity_poly.entity_id
_entity_poly.type
_entity_poly.pdbx_seq_one_letter_code
_entity_poly.pdbx_strand_id
1 'polypeptide(L)'
;MSVPILWCQQAPEALGPTLPQIAQLLTGTEPLDKATFSCCGLEEFNSRLDTLARRQVLLCGIETHVCIYQTVVDLLERSYDVNLIIDAVSSRTLENKRIAINRMEAMGVNISCTEMALFELLRTAEHPQFKQIAKLIK
;
A
#
# COMPACT_ATOMS: atom_id res chain seq x y z
N MET A 1 5.47 -16.20 -4.57
CA MET A 1 5.84 -14.86 -4.14
C MET A 1 5.07 -14.67 -2.86
N SER A 2 5.76 -14.69 -1.73
CA SER A 2 5.14 -14.60 -0.41
C SER A 2 5.42 -13.22 0.14
N VAL A 3 4.70 -12.22 -0.38
CA VAL A 3 4.79 -10.83 0.09
C VAL A 3 3.80 -10.68 1.25
N PRO A 4 4.26 -10.36 2.47
CA PRO A 4 3.36 -10.17 3.61
C PRO A 4 2.46 -8.94 3.40
N ILE A 5 1.24 -8.99 3.90
CA ILE A 5 0.25 -7.92 3.76
C ILE A 5 -0.07 -7.39 5.15
N LEU A 6 -0.08 -6.07 5.28
CA LEU A 6 -0.74 -5.35 6.37
C LEU A 6 -1.91 -4.58 5.78
N TRP A 7 -3.06 -4.69 6.43
CA TRP A 7 -4.32 -4.13 5.97
C TRP A 7 -4.94 -3.30 7.08
N CYS A 8 -5.29 -2.05 6.78
CA CYS A 8 -5.89 -1.14 7.74
C CYS A 8 -7.25 -0.62 7.27
N GLN A 9 -8.11 -0.29 8.23
CA GLN A 9 -9.43 0.30 7.99
C GLN A 9 -9.58 1.59 8.80
N GLN A 10 -10.06 2.66 8.16
CA GLN A 10 -10.33 3.91 8.86
C GLN A 10 -11.73 3.84 9.50
N ALA A 11 -11.80 3.82 10.83
CA ALA A 11 -13.05 3.90 11.61
C ALA A 11 -14.24 3.15 10.97
N PRO A 12 -14.18 1.82 10.81
CA PRO A 12 -15.13 1.07 10.00
C PRO A 12 -16.57 1.11 10.53
N GLU A 13 -16.78 1.40 11.82
CA GLU A 13 -18.11 1.64 12.37
C GLU A 13 -18.81 2.84 11.70
N ALA A 14 -18.04 3.85 11.31
CA ALA A 14 -18.54 5.08 10.67
C ALA A 14 -18.42 5.05 9.14
N LEU A 15 -17.35 4.46 8.60
CA LEU A 15 -17.04 4.48 7.16
C LEU A 15 -17.34 3.15 6.44
N GLY A 16 -17.77 2.13 7.19
CA GLY A 16 -17.96 0.78 6.69
C GLY A 16 -16.66 -0.02 6.62
N PRO A 17 -16.77 -1.36 6.55
CA PRO A 17 -15.60 -2.21 6.42
C PRO A 17 -15.00 -2.14 5.01
N THR A 18 -13.82 -2.75 4.82
CA THR A 18 -13.24 -2.92 3.48
C THR A 18 -14.19 -3.71 2.60
N LEU A 19 -14.25 -3.32 1.33
CA LEU A 19 -15.16 -3.92 0.37
C LEU A 19 -14.99 -5.45 0.31
N PRO A 20 -16.10 -6.22 0.35
CA PRO A 20 -16.04 -7.69 0.36
C PRO A 20 -15.22 -8.29 -0.78
N GLN A 21 -15.26 -7.67 -1.97
CA GLN A 21 -14.51 -8.10 -3.16
C GLN A 21 -12.99 -8.10 -2.94
N ILE A 22 -12.50 -7.23 -2.06
CA ILE A 22 -11.09 -7.15 -1.68
C ILE A 22 -10.83 -8.01 -0.44
N ALA A 23 -11.67 -7.90 0.60
CA ALA A 23 -11.48 -8.62 1.85
C ALA A 23 -11.38 -10.14 1.65
N GLN A 24 -12.18 -10.71 0.74
CA GLN A 24 -12.13 -12.15 0.41
C GLN A 24 -10.80 -12.61 -0.21
N LEU A 25 -10.00 -11.69 -0.76
CA LEU A 25 -8.68 -11.98 -1.33
C LEU A 25 -7.57 -11.89 -0.28
N LEU A 26 -7.83 -11.24 0.86
CA LEU A 26 -6.90 -11.02 1.96
C LEU A 26 -6.94 -12.17 2.99
N THR A 27 -6.97 -13.41 2.50
CA THR A 27 -7.09 -14.60 3.38
C THR A 27 -5.87 -14.75 4.30
N GLY A 28 -6.10 -15.06 5.57
CA GLY A 28 -5.02 -15.31 6.54
C GLY A 28 -4.41 -14.06 7.17
N THR A 29 -5.01 -12.88 6.92
CA THR A 29 -4.73 -11.65 7.66
C THR A 29 -6.03 -11.01 8.10
N GLU A 30 -6.01 -10.39 9.28
CA GLU A 30 -7.13 -9.59 9.79
C GLU A 30 -6.83 -8.10 9.58
N PRO A 31 -7.88 -7.27 9.43
CA PRO A 31 -7.72 -5.83 9.34
C PRO A 31 -7.30 -5.22 10.68
N LEU A 32 -6.59 -4.09 10.59
CA LEU A 32 -6.29 -3.22 11.70
C LEU A 32 -7.17 -1.96 11.62
N ASP A 33 -8.09 -1.84 12.56
CA ASP A 33 -8.95 -0.67 12.67
C ASP A 33 -8.20 0.50 13.30
N LYS A 34 -8.25 1.67 12.66
CA LYS A 34 -7.55 2.87 13.11
C LYS A 34 -8.43 4.11 13.06
N ALA A 35 -8.17 5.00 14.01
CA ALA A 35 -8.70 6.36 14.03
C ALA A 35 -7.71 7.39 13.46
N THR A 36 -6.40 7.13 13.59
CA THR A 36 -5.33 7.97 13.04
C THR A 36 -5.30 7.88 11.51
N PHE A 37 -5.00 8.98 10.82
CA PHE A 37 -4.94 8.98 9.35
C PHE A 37 -3.76 8.17 8.80
N SER A 38 -2.56 8.38 9.35
CA SER A 38 -1.43 7.51 9.08
C SER A 38 -1.65 6.12 9.68
N CYS A 39 -1.34 5.05 8.93
CA CYS A 39 -1.29 3.70 9.49
C CYS A 39 -0.24 3.58 10.60
N CYS A 40 0.87 4.32 10.50
CA CYS A 40 1.91 4.34 11.53
C CYS A 40 1.47 5.03 12.82
N GLY A 41 0.33 5.73 12.82
CA GLY A 41 -0.27 6.25 14.04
C GLY A 41 -0.94 5.17 14.91
N LEU A 42 -1.03 3.92 14.44
CA LEU A 42 -1.52 2.79 15.21
C LEU A 42 -0.36 1.90 15.67
N GLU A 43 -0.18 1.78 16.98
CA GLU A 43 0.97 1.04 17.54
C GLU A 43 0.97 -0.45 17.17
N GLU A 44 -0.21 -1.07 17.05
CA GLU A 44 -0.32 -2.45 16.58
C GLU A 44 0.18 -2.60 15.12
N PHE A 45 -0.09 -1.62 14.25
CA PHE A 45 0.44 -1.63 12.89
C PHE A 45 1.97 -1.54 12.90
N ASN A 46 2.54 -0.67 13.73
CA ASN A 46 4.00 -0.53 13.86
C ASN A 46 4.65 -1.82 14.34
N SER A 47 4.09 -2.42 15.40
CA SER A 47 4.56 -3.70 15.94
C SER A 47 4.53 -4.80 14.89
N ARG A 48 3.42 -4.94 14.14
CA ARG A 48 3.31 -5.93 13.06
C ARG A 48 4.30 -5.63 11.93
N LEU A 49 4.44 -4.38 11.50
CA LEU A 49 5.38 -3.99 10.45
C LEU A 49 6.84 -4.30 10.84
N ASP A 50 7.22 -4.03 12.07
CA ASP A 50 8.58 -4.29 12.56
C ASP A 50 8.88 -5.80 12.59
N THR A 51 7.90 -6.63 12.96
CA THR A 51 8.07 -8.10 12.99
C THR A 51 8.27 -8.72 11.60
N LEU A 52 7.87 -8.04 10.52
CA LEU A 52 8.08 -8.53 9.15
C LEU A 52 9.55 -8.45 8.73
N ALA A 53 10.37 -7.67 9.44
CA ALA A 53 11.78 -7.45 9.13
C ALA A 53 12.03 -7.04 7.66
N ARG A 54 11.15 -6.20 7.11
CA ARG A 54 11.26 -5.63 5.76
C ARG A 54 11.52 -4.14 5.83
N ARG A 55 12.23 -3.61 4.84
CA ARG A 55 12.46 -2.16 4.66
C ARG A 55 11.76 -1.56 3.46
N GLN A 56 11.33 -2.40 2.51
CA GLN A 56 10.60 -1.96 1.34
C GLN A 56 9.09 -2.14 1.54
N VAL A 57 8.32 -1.14 1.16
CA VAL A 57 6.85 -1.13 1.25
C VAL A 57 6.25 -0.85 -0.12
N LEU A 58 5.36 -1.72 -0.57
CA LEU A 58 4.42 -1.39 -1.64
C LEU A 58 3.18 -0.78 -0.98
N LEU A 59 2.86 0.47 -1.27
CA LEU A 59 1.75 1.19 -0.65
C LEU A 59 0.64 1.49 -1.66
N CYS A 60 -0.57 1.08 -1.32
CA CYS A 60 -1.80 1.31 -2.09
C CYS A 60 -2.99 1.60 -1.16
N GLY A 61 -4.11 2.08 -1.72
CA GLY A 61 -5.34 2.39 -0.97
C GLY A 61 -5.81 3.83 -1.08
N ILE A 62 -6.65 4.25 -0.14
CA ILE A 62 -7.33 5.56 -0.13
C ILE A 62 -7.32 6.21 1.27
N GLU A 63 -7.38 7.53 1.39
CA GLU A 63 -7.28 8.53 0.32
C GLU A 63 -5.81 8.95 0.09
N THR A 64 -5.42 9.14 -1.18
CA THR A 64 -4.03 9.46 -1.58
C THR A 64 -3.47 10.66 -0.81
N HIS A 65 -4.25 11.72 -0.65
CA HIS A 65 -3.85 12.99 -0.04
C HIS A 65 -4.03 13.05 1.49
N VAL A 66 -4.56 11.99 2.11
CA VAL A 66 -4.81 11.95 3.56
C VAL A 66 -4.09 10.77 4.18
N CYS A 67 -4.70 9.58 4.19
CA CYS A 67 -4.17 8.41 4.87
C CYS A 67 -2.88 7.92 4.21
N ILE A 68 -2.85 7.86 2.87
CA ILE A 68 -1.67 7.39 2.14
C ILE A 68 -0.51 8.38 2.33
N TYR A 69 -0.74 9.68 2.08
CA TYR A 69 0.27 10.72 2.26
C TYR A 69 0.87 10.72 3.68
N GLN A 70 0.04 10.71 4.73
CA GLN A 70 0.56 10.71 6.11
C GLN A 70 1.27 9.39 6.46
N THR A 71 0.81 8.26 5.94
CA THR A 71 1.52 6.97 6.10
C THR A 71 2.89 7.00 5.43
N VAL A 72 2.99 7.60 4.24
CA VAL A 72 4.27 7.80 3.56
C VAL A 72 5.23 8.63 4.40
N VAL A 73 4.78 9.78 4.94
CA VAL A 73 5.61 10.66 5.78
C VAL A 73 6.23 9.85 6.92
N ASP A 74 5.41 9.14 7.70
CA ASP A 74 5.89 8.38 8.86
C ASP A 74 6.78 7.19 8.46
N LEU A 75 6.50 6.52 7.34
CA LEU A 75 7.35 5.44 6.84
C LEU A 75 8.73 5.96 6.42
N LEU A 76 8.80 7.11 5.75
CA LEU A 76 10.07 7.73 5.36
C LEU A 76 10.87 8.19 6.58
N GLU A 77 10.22 8.79 7.58
CA GLU A 77 10.87 9.16 8.86
C GLU A 77 11.45 7.93 9.57
N ARG A 78 10.81 6.77 9.41
CA ARG A 78 11.29 5.47 9.91
C ARG A 78 12.27 4.76 8.95
N SER A 79 12.76 5.45 7.92
CA SER A 79 13.73 4.95 6.95
C SER A 79 13.27 3.71 6.17
N TYR A 80 11.99 3.65 5.79
CA TYR A 80 11.47 2.66 4.84
C TYR A 80 11.58 3.17 3.40
N ASP A 81 11.88 2.26 2.48
CA ASP A 81 11.81 2.50 1.04
C ASP A 81 10.37 2.32 0.56
N VAL A 82 9.67 3.42 0.33
CA VAL A 82 8.27 3.38 -0.08
C VAL A 82 8.14 3.39 -1.61
N ASN A 83 7.37 2.45 -2.13
CA ASN A 83 6.93 2.39 -3.52
C ASN A 83 5.42 2.64 -3.56
N LEU A 84 5.01 3.80 -4.07
CA LEU A 84 3.61 4.18 -4.21
C LEU A 84 3.05 3.62 -5.53
N ILE A 85 2.00 2.80 -5.45
CA ILE A 85 1.37 2.17 -6.62
C ILE A 85 0.24 3.07 -7.14
N ILE A 86 0.53 3.91 -8.15
CA ILE A 86 -0.32 5.06 -8.50
C ILE A 86 -1.67 4.69 -9.13
N ASP A 87 -1.76 3.53 -9.77
CA ASP A 87 -2.97 2.94 -10.33
C ASP A 87 -3.80 2.20 -9.26
N ALA A 88 -3.24 2.00 -8.05
CA ALA A 88 -3.92 1.42 -6.89
C ALA A 88 -4.13 2.42 -5.74
N VAL A 89 -4.00 3.72 -6.00
CA VAL A 89 -4.38 4.78 -5.04
C VAL A 89 -5.41 5.72 -5.63
N SER A 90 -6.28 6.29 -4.79
CA SER A 90 -7.28 7.24 -5.23
C SER A 90 -7.63 8.29 -4.19
N SER A 91 -8.23 9.39 -4.65
CA SER A 91 -8.80 10.46 -3.83
C SER A 91 -10.14 10.87 -4.44
N ARG A 92 -10.99 11.54 -3.65
CA ARG A 92 -12.29 12.04 -4.16
C ARG A 92 -12.18 12.95 -5.38
N THR A 93 -11.12 13.76 -5.46
CA THR A 93 -10.84 14.61 -6.64
C THR A 93 -9.50 14.22 -7.26
N LEU A 94 -9.42 14.34 -8.60
CA LEU A 94 -8.18 14.09 -9.33
C LEU A 94 -7.09 15.09 -8.93
N GLU A 95 -7.46 16.33 -8.65
CA GLU A 95 -6.52 17.36 -8.21
C GLU A 95 -5.84 17.01 -6.88
N ASN A 96 -6.62 16.57 -5.87
CA ASN A 96 -6.05 16.13 -4.61
C ASN A 96 -5.10 14.93 -4.79
N LYS A 97 -5.48 13.96 -5.64
CA LYS A 97 -4.60 12.82 -5.99
C LYS A 97 -3.28 13.31 -6.60
N ARG A 98 -3.34 14.22 -7.57
CA ARG A 98 -2.15 14.75 -8.27
C ARG A 98 -1.22 15.53 -7.33
N ILE A 99 -1.78 16.41 -6.49
CA ILE A 99 -0.99 17.18 -5.51
C ILE A 99 -0.25 16.24 -4.56
N ALA A 100 -0.93 15.21 -4.05
CA ALA A 100 -0.34 14.25 -3.13
C ALA A 100 0.78 13.42 -3.79
N ILE A 101 0.57 12.92 -5.01
CA ILE A 101 1.60 12.15 -5.74
C ILE A 101 2.84 13.01 -5.98
N ASN A 102 2.68 14.23 -6.51
CA ASN A 102 3.80 15.13 -6.78
C ASN A 102 4.58 15.46 -5.50
N ARG A 103 3.88 15.64 -4.37
CA ARG A 103 4.51 15.93 -3.08
C ARG A 103 5.28 14.71 -2.55
N MET A 104 4.72 13.51 -2.65
CA MET A 104 5.39 12.28 -2.24
C MET A 104 6.62 11.98 -3.13
N GLU A 105 6.52 12.18 -4.43
CA GLU A 105 7.65 12.07 -5.36
C GLU A 105 8.79 13.02 -4.97
N ALA A 106 8.48 14.29 -4.68
CA ALA A 106 9.46 15.27 -4.23
C ALA A 106 10.10 14.94 -2.86
N MET A 107 9.47 14.06 -2.06
CA MET A 107 10.02 13.55 -0.80
C MET A 107 10.93 12.32 -0.99
N GLY A 108 11.10 11.84 -2.22
CA GLY A 108 11.94 10.67 -2.53
C GLY A 108 11.19 9.33 -2.52
N VAL A 109 9.85 9.34 -2.60
CA VAL A 109 9.07 8.12 -2.77
C VAL A 109 9.22 7.58 -4.19
N ASN A 110 9.42 6.28 -4.33
CA ASN A 110 9.42 5.64 -5.63
C ASN A 110 7.99 5.58 -6.17
N ILE A 111 7.78 6.16 -7.34
CA ILE A 111 6.49 6.14 -8.03
C ILE A 111 6.47 4.94 -8.98
N SER A 112 5.51 4.04 -8.80
CA SER A 112 5.39 2.81 -9.59
C SER A 112 3.91 2.50 -9.92
N CYS A 113 3.67 1.47 -10.72
CA CYS A 113 2.34 0.94 -11.00
C CYS A 113 2.26 -0.57 -10.73
N THR A 114 1.06 -1.13 -10.72
CA THR A 114 0.83 -2.55 -10.43
C THR A 114 1.68 -3.46 -11.31
N GLU A 115 1.75 -3.16 -12.61
CA GLU A 115 2.53 -3.95 -13.57
C GLU A 115 4.04 -3.90 -13.27
N MET A 116 4.59 -2.71 -13.06
CA MET A 116 6.01 -2.54 -12.71
C MET A 116 6.36 -3.30 -11.43
N ALA A 117 5.58 -3.10 -10.36
CA ALA A 117 5.81 -3.76 -9.08
C ALA A 117 5.81 -5.29 -9.20
N LEU A 118 4.86 -5.86 -9.95
CA LEU A 118 4.77 -7.31 -10.15
C LEU A 118 5.94 -7.86 -10.96
N PHE A 119 6.41 -7.18 -12.00
CA PHE A 119 7.53 -7.67 -12.81
C PHE A 119 8.90 -7.41 -12.17
N GLU A 120 9.09 -6.32 -11.44
CA GLU A 120 10.29 -6.08 -10.61
C GLU A 120 10.49 -7.20 -9.58
N LEU A 121 9.38 -7.63 -8.98
CA LEU A 121 9.33 -8.73 -8.04
C LEU A 121 9.70 -10.09 -8.66
N LEU A 122 9.38 -10.32 -9.94
CA LEU A 122 9.74 -11.55 -10.67
C LEU A 122 11.18 -11.54 -11.19
N ARG A 123 11.72 -10.37 -11.57
CA ARG A 123 13.04 -10.11 -12.19
C ARG A 123 13.29 -10.77 -13.56
N THR A 124 12.70 -11.92 -13.85
CA THR A 124 12.90 -12.67 -15.11
C THR A 124 11.60 -13.32 -15.58
N ALA A 125 11.45 -13.42 -16.91
CA ALA A 125 10.35 -14.15 -17.54
C ALA A 125 10.46 -15.69 -17.33
N GLU A 126 11.62 -16.18 -16.91
CA GLU A 126 11.84 -17.58 -16.56
C GLU A 126 11.32 -17.93 -15.15
N HIS A 127 10.89 -16.94 -14.37
CA HIS A 127 10.40 -17.16 -13.01
C HIS A 127 9.22 -18.15 -13.03
N PRO A 128 9.16 -19.16 -12.14
CA PRO A 128 8.11 -20.20 -12.16
C PRO A 128 6.68 -19.66 -12.14
N GLN A 129 6.49 -18.48 -11.55
CA GLN A 129 5.19 -17.82 -11.45
C GLN A 129 4.89 -16.79 -12.55
N PHE A 130 5.80 -16.58 -13.50
CA PHE A 130 5.63 -15.57 -14.56
C PHE A 130 4.29 -15.71 -15.28
N LYS A 131 3.94 -16.93 -15.73
CA LYS A 131 2.68 -17.18 -16.44
C LYS A 131 1.43 -16.89 -15.62
N GLN A 132 1.51 -17.02 -14.29
CA GLN A 132 0.39 -16.70 -13.40
C GLN A 132 0.23 -15.19 -13.28
N ILE A 133 1.33 -14.47 -13.02
CA ILE A 133 1.34 -13.01 -12.89
C ILE A 133 0.96 -12.32 -14.20
N ALA A 134 1.51 -12.77 -15.34
CA ALA A 134 1.21 -12.21 -16.64
C ALA A 134 -0.28 -12.32 -17.04
N LYS A 135 -1.06 -13.19 -16.40
CA LYS A 135 -2.53 -13.27 -16.61
C LYS A 135 -3.30 -12.18 -15.86
N LEU A 136 -2.71 -11.57 -14.83
CA LEU A 136 -3.34 -10.52 -14.02
C LEU A 136 -3.28 -9.14 -14.69
N ILE A 137 -2.38 -8.97 -15.67
CA ILE A 137 -2.11 -7.70 -16.36
C ILE A 137 -2.82 -7.60 -17.73
N LYS A 138 -3.46 -8.68 -18.19
CA LYS A 138 -4.12 -8.72 -19.50
C LYS A 138 -5.51 -8.09 -19.51
#